data_AF-A0A2V9X9N6-F1
#
_entry.id   AF-A0A2V9X9N6-F1
#
_cell.length_a   1.000
_cell.length_b   1.000
_cell.length_c   1.000
_cell.angle_alpha   90.00
_cell.angle_beta   90.00
_cell.angle_gamma   90.00
#
_symmetry.space_group_name_H-M   'P 1'
#
loop_
_entity.id
_entity.type
_entity.pdbx_description
1 polymer ?
#
loop_
_entity_poly.entity_id
_entity_poly.type
_entity_poly.pdbx_seq_one_letter_code
_entity_poly.pdbx_strand_id
1 'polypeptide(L)'
;MFALGIDFITGVAVMTDAASREKAEWPPHPARIFMALVAAHYESKPLEWLEGQGAPQMSWPEASTRDVVKVYVPVNDAGVPPNPARVKQSELRSALGVMPDQRGRQERTFPALHISGEGPERQVHLYWSNAEPTTEILAALTGLARKVTRIGHSSSLALVWVSRTEDAPAPTYEPNAKATKTHRGVQLRIPAPDLLAELDQCFNADEIDAFFDLSEAIAAGKGKAKEQAKAAFEERFATAWSRSVSAPVRLRPSPGRT
;
A
#
# COMPACT_ATOMS: atom_id res chain seq x y z
N MET A 1 21.24 17.37 4.29
CA MET A 1 20.06 17.03 5.12
C MET A 1 18.79 17.13 4.29
N PHE A 2 17.97 16.09 4.33
CA PHE A 2 16.65 16.02 3.70
C PHE A 2 15.60 15.67 4.76
N ALA A 3 14.40 16.25 4.68
CA ALA A 3 13.33 15.97 5.64
C ALA A 3 11.95 15.92 4.96
N LEU A 4 11.08 15.06 5.47
CA LEU A 4 9.67 14.99 5.10
C LEU A 4 8.80 15.38 6.28
N GLY A 5 7.92 16.35 6.08
CA GLY A 5 6.87 16.71 7.02
C GLY A 5 5.53 16.10 6.59
N ILE A 6 4.75 15.69 7.58
CA ILE A 6 3.48 14.98 7.40
C ILE A 6 2.45 15.58 8.35
N ASP A 7 1.26 15.85 7.83
CA ASP A 7 0.12 16.31 8.62
C ASP A 7 -1.11 15.46 8.31
N PHE A 8 -1.67 14.83 9.34
CA PHE A 8 -2.94 14.13 9.25
C PHE A 8 -4.06 15.14 9.45
N ILE A 9 -4.61 15.64 8.34
CA ILE A 9 -5.47 16.83 8.33
C ILE A 9 -6.76 16.70 9.15
N THR A 10 -7.22 15.48 9.39
CA THR A 10 -8.40 15.18 10.21
C THR A 10 -8.08 14.98 11.69
N GLY A 11 -6.80 15.05 12.09
CA GLY A 11 -6.34 14.69 13.43
C GLY A 11 -6.49 13.20 13.76
N VAL A 12 -6.81 12.36 12.76
CA VAL A 12 -7.05 10.93 12.94
C VAL A 12 -6.18 10.12 12.01
N ALA A 13 -5.49 9.13 12.57
CA ALA A 13 -4.74 8.15 11.80
C ALA A 13 -5.36 6.75 11.96
N VAL A 14 -5.85 6.21 10.84
CA VAL A 14 -6.35 4.84 10.70
C VAL A 14 -5.29 4.02 9.98
N MET A 15 -4.47 3.34 10.78
CA MET A 15 -3.34 2.54 10.29
C MET A 15 -3.29 1.27 11.10
N THR A 16 -3.46 0.11 10.49
CA THR A 16 -3.41 -1.17 11.20
C THR A 16 -1.96 -1.62 11.37
N ASP A 17 -1.62 -2.07 12.58
CA ASP A 17 -0.34 -2.69 12.89
C ASP A 17 -0.18 -4.03 12.14
N ALA A 18 1.03 -4.27 11.61
CA ALA A 18 1.29 -5.44 10.80
C ALA A 18 1.34 -6.76 11.61
N ALA A 19 1.73 -6.69 12.88
CA ALA A 19 1.79 -7.84 13.78
C ALA A 19 0.45 -8.10 14.48
N SER A 20 -0.37 -7.06 14.66
CA SER A 20 -1.65 -7.14 15.37
C SER A 20 -2.75 -6.34 14.68
N ARG A 21 -3.69 -7.03 14.02
CA ARG A 21 -4.78 -6.40 13.27
C ARG A 21 -5.78 -5.60 14.12
N GLU A 22 -5.74 -5.77 15.43
CA GLU A 22 -6.58 -5.05 16.39
C GLU A 22 -5.96 -3.74 16.87
N LYS A 23 -4.67 -3.51 16.60
CA LYS A 23 -3.94 -2.33 17.06
C LYS A 23 -3.72 -1.35 15.94
N ALA A 24 -3.73 -0.08 16.30
CA ALA A 24 -3.33 0.97 15.40
C ALA A 24 -1.80 1.11 15.44
N GLU A 25 -1.18 1.24 14.27
CA GLU A 25 0.25 1.52 14.14
C GLU A 25 0.51 3.00 14.46
N TRP A 26 1.37 3.26 15.44
CA TRP A 26 1.87 4.60 15.76
C TRP A 26 3.26 4.55 16.40
N PRO A 27 4.18 5.46 16.05
CA PRO A 27 4.10 6.45 14.96
C PRO A 27 3.98 5.79 13.58
N PRO A 28 3.64 6.51 12.49
CA PRO A 28 3.65 5.93 11.16
C PRO A 28 5.05 5.43 10.82
N HIS A 29 5.18 4.14 10.49
CA HIS A 29 6.49 3.58 10.15
C HIS A 29 7.04 4.24 8.87
N PRO A 30 8.35 4.53 8.76
CA PRO A 30 8.95 5.06 7.54
C PRO A 30 8.63 4.24 6.27
N ALA A 31 8.57 2.92 6.38
CA ALA A 31 8.15 2.04 5.29
C ALA A 31 6.70 2.32 4.84
N ARG A 32 5.79 2.66 5.75
CA ARG A 32 4.39 3.00 5.41
C ARG A 32 4.30 4.33 4.67
N ILE A 33 5.15 5.29 5.03
CA ILE A 33 5.25 6.59 4.34
C ILE A 33 5.82 6.39 2.93
N PHE A 34 6.85 5.57 2.79
CA PHE A 34 7.38 5.17 1.49
C PHE A 34 6.28 4.54 0.60
N MET A 35 5.52 3.58 1.13
CA MET A 35 4.39 2.98 0.40
C MET A 35 3.32 4.00 -0.01
N ALA A 36 3.11 5.05 0.79
CA ALA A 36 2.19 6.12 0.43
C ALA A 36 2.71 6.98 -0.74
N LEU A 37 4.02 7.25 -0.79
CA LEU A 37 4.66 7.94 -1.92
C LEU A 37 4.55 7.10 -3.19
N VAL A 38 4.89 5.80 -3.12
CA VAL A 38 4.74 4.86 -4.24
C VAL A 38 3.30 4.85 -4.77
N ALA A 39 2.32 4.78 -3.85
CA ALA A 39 0.90 4.76 -4.20
C ALA A 39 0.40 6.08 -4.78
N ALA A 40 1.01 7.21 -4.43
CA ALA A 40 0.66 8.52 -4.98
C ALA A 40 1.09 8.64 -6.44
N HIS A 41 2.31 8.22 -6.76
CA HIS A 41 2.80 8.11 -8.12
C HIS A 41 4.07 7.25 -8.17
N TYR A 42 4.09 6.25 -9.04
CA TYR A 42 5.28 5.42 -9.26
C TYR A 42 6.29 6.19 -10.12
N GLU A 43 7.13 6.99 -9.48
CA GLU A 43 8.22 7.73 -10.12
C GLU A 43 9.56 7.15 -9.64
N SER A 44 10.18 6.31 -10.49
CA SER A 44 11.21 5.38 -10.03
C SER A 44 12.45 6.07 -9.43
N LYS A 45 13.04 7.04 -10.13
CA LYS A 45 14.28 7.72 -9.70
C LYS A 45 14.24 8.33 -8.29
N PRO A 46 13.26 9.18 -7.91
CA PRO A 46 13.21 9.73 -6.55
C PRO A 46 12.90 8.67 -5.48
N LEU A 47 12.12 7.64 -5.82
CA LEU A 47 11.79 6.55 -4.90
C LEU A 47 12.99 5.62 -4.66
N GLU A 48 13.71 5.23 -5.72
CA GLU A 48 14.97 4.47 -5.66
C GLU A 48 16.02 5.19 -4.80
N TRP A 49 16.15 6.51 -4.99
CA TRP A 49 17.04 7.30 -4.14
C TRP A 49 16.59 7.29 -2.67
N LEU A 50 15.29 7.40 -2.40
CA LEU A 50 14.75 7.47 -1.04
C LEU A 50 14.86 6.13 -0.29
N GLU A 51 14.63 4.99 -0.95
CA GLU A 51 14.79 3.67 -0.31
C GLU A 51 16.25 3.32 0.00
N GLY A 52 17.19 3.92 -0.73
CA GLY A 52 18.62 3.81 -0.44
C GLY A 52 19.05 4.60 0.81
N GLN A 53 18.17 5.42 1.38
CA GLN A 53 18.48 6.17 2.59
C GLN A 53 18.37 5.28 3.83
N GLY A 54 19.25 5.54 4.81
CA GLY A 54 19.22 4.84 6.10
C GLY A 54 17.97 5.16 6.93
N ALA A 55 17.91 4.59 8.13
CA ALA A 55 16.84 4.88 9.08
C ALA A 55 16.79 6.40 9.39
N PRO A 56 15.61 7.06 9.27
CA PRO A 56 15.49 8.48 9.57
C PRO A 56 15.45 8.73 11.07
N GLN A 57 15.98 9.86 11.49
CA GLN A 57 15.55 10.47 12.76
C GLN A 57 14.11 10.93 12.61
N MET A 58 13.38 11.09 13.72
CA MET A 58 11.95 11.35 13.65
C MET A 58 11.48 12.29 14.77
N SER A 59 10.38 12.97 14.50
CA SER A 59 9.58 13.69 15.49
C SER A 59 8.10 13.37 15.24
N TRP A 60 7.35 13.11 16.30
CA TRP A 60 5.92 12.84 16.21
C TRP A 60 5.21 13.26 17.50
N PRO A 61 3.93 13.69 17.41
CA PRO A 61 3.12 14.00 18.58
C PRO A 61 2.67 12.75 19.34
N GLU A 62 2.21 12.95 20.57
CA GLU A 62 1.44 11.94 21.27
C GLU A 62 0.15 11.58 20.50
N ALA A 63 -0.32 10.36 20.70
CA ALA A 63 -1.57 9.90 20.12
C ALA A 63 -2.31 9.03 21.13
N SER A 64 -3.63 9.15 21.14
CA SER A 64 -4.51 8.33 21.97
C SER A 64 -5.33 7.38 21.12
N THR A 65 -5.58 6.19 21.66
CA THR A 65 -6.45 5.19 21.00
C THR A 65 -7.87 5.71 20.91
N ARG A 66 -8.48 5.55 19.73
CA ARG A 66 -9.88 5.87 19.51
C ARG A 66 -10.73 4.62 19.63
N ASP A 67 -11.93 4.76 20.20
CA ASP A 67 -12.93 3.70 20.15
C ASP A 67 -13.31 3.39 18.70
N VAL A 68 -13.24 2.11 18.35
CA VAL A 68 -13.56 1.63 17.01
C VAL A 68 -14.88 0.88 17.02
N VAL A 69 -15.73 1.19 16.05
CA VAL A 69 -16.99 0.49 15.85
C VAL A 69 -16.82 -0.66 14.87
N LYS A 70 -17.65 -1.70 15.04
CA LYS A 70 -17.77 -2.78 14.07
C LYS A 70 -18.40 -2.25 12.79
N VAL A 71 -17.75 -2.49 11.66
CA VAL A 71 -18.27 -2.10 10.35
C VAL A 71 -18.40 -3.31 9.44
N TYR A 72 -19.37 -3.27 8.54
CA TYR A 72 -19.64 -4.34 7.58
C TYR A 72 -19.41 -3.78 6.18
N VAL A 73 -18.31 -4.18 5.56
CA VAL A 73 -17.98 -3.77 4.20
C VAL A 73 -18.69 -4.69 3.22
N PRO A 74 -19.45 -4.16 2.24
CA PRO A 74 -20.06 -4.99 1.20
C PRO A 74 -19.01 -5.84 0.49
N VAL A 75 -19.28 -7.14 0.38
CA VAL A 75 -18.50 -8.03 -0.49
C VAL A 75 -18.86 -7.74 -1.95
N ASN A 76 -17.94 -8.06 -2.87
CA ASN A 76 -18.25 -8.01 -4.30
C ASN A 76 -19.49 -8.86 -4.60
N ASP A 77 -20.31 -8.37 -5.53
CA ASP A 77 -21.50 -9.08 -5.98
C ASP A 77 -21.08 -10.44 -6.55
N ALA A 78 -21.71 -11.51 -6.08
CA ALA A 78 -21.51 -12.80 -6.72
C ALA A 78 -22.09 -12.71 -8.14
N GLY A 79 -21.30 -13.14 -9.14
CA GLY A 79 -21.59 -12.90 -10.55
C GLY A 79 -23.03 -13.29 -10.91
N VAL A 80 -23.76 -12.36 -11.52
CA VAL A 80 -25.09 -12.62 -12.08
C VAL A 80 -24.90 -13.60 -13.24
N PRO A 81 -25.60 -14.74 -13.27
CA PRO A 81 -25.48 -15.69 -14.37
C PRO A 81 -25.82 -15.01 -15.70
N PRO A 82 -25.04 -15.21 -16.77
CA PRO A 82 -25.23 -14.53 -18.05
C PRO A 82 -26.54 -14.89 -18.75
N ASN A 83 -27.27 -15.92 -18.29
CA ASN A 83 -28.58 -16.28 -18.80
C ASN A 83 -29.59 -16.45 -17.65
N PRO A 84 -30.51 -15.50 -17.44
CA PRO A 84 -31.51 -15.56 -16.36
C PRO A 84 -32.50 -16.73 -16.51
N ALA A 85 -32.63 -17.32 -17.71
CA ALA A 85 -33.53 -18.47 -17.94
C ALA A 85 -32.93 -19.83 -17.53
N ARG A 86 -31.65 -19.90 -17.13
CA ARG A 86 -30.95 -21.14 -16.75
C ARG A 86 -30.12 -21.00 -15.47
N VAL A 87 -30.65 -20.26 -14.49
CA VAL A 87 -30.00 -20.13 -13.17
C VAL A 87 -30.11 -21.44 -12.41
N LYS A 88 -29.00 -22.10 -12.12
CA LYS A 88 -28.99 -23.28 -11.24
C LYS A 88 -29.38 -22.86 -9.82
N GLN A 89 -29.98 -23.75 -9.03
CA GLN A 89 -30.38 -23.45 -7.65
C GLN A 89 -29.20 -22.99 -6.77
N SER A 90 -27.98 -23.48 -7.05
CA SER A 90 -26.73 -23.02 -6.42
C SER A 90 -26.33 -21.58 -6.80
N GLU A 91 -26.67 -21.14 -8.01
CA GLU A 91 -26.40 -19.80 -8.54
C GLU A 91 -27.48 -18.79 -8.10
N LEU A 92 -28.69 -19.26 -7.77
CA LEU A 92 -29.77 -18.43 -7.24
C LEU A 92 -29.39 -17.81 -5.89
N ARG A 93 -28.70 -18.56 -5.01
CA ARG A 93 -28.15 -18.01 -3.75
C ARG A 93 -27.12 -16.91 -3.99
N SER A 94 -26.27 -17.08 -5.00
CA SER A 94 -25.32 -16.05 -5.42
C SER A 94 -26.03 -14.80 -5.94
N ALA A 95 -27.06 -14.98 -6.78
CA ALA A 95 -27.88 -13.89 -7.29
C ALA A 95 -28.67 -13.18 -6.17
N LEU A 96 -29.14 -13.89 -5.15
CA LEU A 96 -29.77 -13.29 -3.96
C LEU A 96 -28.77 -12.53 -3.08
N GLY A 97 -27.49 -12.93 -3.10
CA GLY A 97 -26.41 -12.26 -2.36
C GLY A 97 -26.15 -10.81 -2.75
N VAL A 98 -26.74 -10.32 -3.87
CA VAL A 98 -26.72 -8.90 -4.24
C VAL A 98 -27.75 -8.07 -3.47
N MET A 99 -28.82 -8.70 -2.96
CA MET A 99 -29.86 -8.02 -2.18
C MET A 99 -29.30 -7.58 -0.82
N PRO A 100 -29.58 -6.35 -0.35
CA PRO A 100 -29.02 -5.81 0.89
C PRO A 100 -29.20 -6.71 2.13
N ASP A 101 -30.34 -7.40 2.22
CA ASP A 101 -30.69 -8.23 3.38
C ASP A 101 -30.06 -9.63 3.34
N GLN A 102 -29.69 -10.12 2.16
CA GLN A 102 -29.13 -11.46 1.94
C GLN A 102 -27.62 -11.42 1.66
N ARG A 103 -27.04 -10.22 1.57
CA ARG A 103 -25.61 -10.02 1.34
C ARG A 103 -24.82 -10.52 2.55
N GLY A 104 -23.82 -11.37 2.29
CA GLY A 104 -22.88 -11.81 3.31
C GLY A 104 -22.17 -10.62 3.95
N ARG A 105 -22.25 -10.52 5.27
CA ARG A 105 -21.61 -9.45 6.05
C ARG A 105 -20.39 -10.03 6.75
N GLN A 106 -19.21 -9.54 6.40
CA GLN A 106 -17.99 -9.83 7.16
C GLN A 106 -17.71 -8.65 8.08
N GLU A 107 -17.69 -8.93 9.38
CA GLU A 107 -17.30 -7.94 10.39
C GLU A 107 -15.86 -7.52 10.18
N ARG A 108 -15.61 -6.21 10.20
CA ARG A 108 -14.28 -5.61 10.21
C ARG A 108 -14.21 -4.50 11.25
N THR A 109 -13.01 -4.27 11.76
CA THR A 109 -12.66 -3.09 12.55
C THR A 109 -11.47 -2.42 11.88
N PHE A 110 -11.38 -1.10 12.03
CA PHE A 110 -10.27 -0.31 11.52
C PHE A 110 -9.66 0.45 12.69
N PRO A 111 -8.60 -0.10 13.33
CA PRO A 111 -7.90 0.55 14.42
C PRO A 111 -7.51 1.98 14.06
N ALA A 112 -7.88 2.92 14.94
CA ALA A 112 -7.73 4.35 14.71
C ALA A 112 -7.15 5.03 15.96
N LEU A 113 -6.43 6.12 15.73
CA LEU A 113 -5.84 6.96 16.76
C LEU A 113 -6.25 8.41 16.55
N HIS A 114 -6.39 9.14 17.65
CA HIS A 114 -6.47 10.59 17.65
C HIS A 114 -5.08 11.17 17.93
N ILE A 115 -4.63 12.06 17.06
CA ILE A 115 -3.34 12.74 17.16
C ILE A 115 -3.52 13.99 18.01
N SER A 116 -2.72 14.15 19.06
CA SER A 116 -2.79 15.32 19.92
C SER A 116 -2.13 16.55 19.28
N GLY A 117 -2.54 17.73 19.75
CA GLY A 117 -1.96 19.01 19.33
C GLY A 117 -2.69 19.66 18.16
N GLU A 118 -2.31 20.90 17.86
CA GLU A 118 -2.85 21.68 16.75
C GLU A 118 -1.71 22.28 15.91
N GLY A 119 -1.99 22.57 14.63
CA GLY A 119 -1.03 23.22 13.75
C GLY A 119 0.29 22.44 13.63
N PRO A 120 1.46 23.08 13.85
CA PRO A 120 2.76 22.41 13.75
C PRO A 120 2.98 21.26 14.75
N GLU A 121 2.33 21.32 15.93
CA GLU A 121 2.57 20.34 17.00
C GLU A 121 2.03 18.94 16.65
N ARG A 122 1.03 18.85 15.77
CA ARG A 122 0.45 17.56 15.35
C ARG A 122 1.23 16.89 14.20
N GLN A 123 2.27 17.54 13.70
CA GLN A 123 2.98 17.08 12.51
C GLN A 123 3.99 15.99 12.84
N VAL A 124 4.10 15.02 11.95
CA VAL A 124 5.16 14.00 11.99
C VAL A 124 6.26 14.40 11.02
N HIS A 125 7.51 14.29 11.44
CA HIS A 125 8.66 14.62 10.62
C HIS A 125 9.66 13.47 10.57
N LEU A 126 10.20 13.18 9.39
CA LEU A 126 11.28 12.23 9.16
C LEU A 126 12.49 13.00 8.64
N TYR A 127 13.68 12.74 9.21
CA TYR A 127 14.91 13.46 8.91
C TYR A 127 16.02 12.50 8.50
N TRP A 128 16.66 12.81 7.39
CA TRP A 128 17.88 12.17 6.92
C TRP A 128 19.00 13.20 6.91
N SER A 129 19.69 13.30 8.05
CA SER A 129 20.73 14.32 8.29
C SER A 129 21.89 14.22 7.30
N ASN A 130 22.31 13.00 6.97
CA ASN A 130 23.42 12.73 6.04
C ASN A 130 22.98 12.62 4.57
N ALA A 131 21.70 12.82 4.26
CA ALA A 131 21.23 12.73 2.88
C ALA A 131 21.48 14.04 2.12
N GLU A 132 22.01 13.90 0.90
CA GLU A 132 22.32 15.00 -0.01
C GLU A 132 21.65 14.72 -1.37
N PRO A 133 20.34 15.00 -1.52
CA PRO A 133 19.67 14.85 -2.81
C PRO A 133 20.19 15.87 -3.82
N THR A 134 20.32 15.49 -5.09
CA THR A 134 20.54 16.47 -6.16
C THR A 134 19.33 17.37 -6.33
N THR A 135 19.49 18.51 -7.00
CA THR A 135 18.40 19.45 -7.26
C THR A 135 17.25 18.78 -8.02
N GLU A 136 17.53 17.88 -8.97
CA GLU A 136 16.49 17.17 -9.71
C GLU A 136 15.71 16.20 -8.80
N ILE A 137 16.42 15.44 -7.96
CA ILE A 137 15.81 14.48 -7.03
C ILE A 137 14.94 15.21 -6.00
N LEU A 138 15.44 16.34 -5.47
CA LEU A 138 14.69 17.15 -4.52
C LEU A 138 13.40 17.70 -5.13
N ALA A 139 13.45 18.19 -6.37
CA ALA A 139 12.28 18.69 -7.08
C ALA A 139 11.27 17.58 -7.35
N ALA A 140 11.73 16.40 -7.78
CA ALA A 140 10.90 15.23 -8.01
C ALA A 140 10.23 14.75 -6.71
N LEU A 141 10.98 14.62 -5.60
CA LEU A 141 10.46 14.28 -4.28
C LEU A 141 9.42 15.29 -3.78
N THR A 142 9.66 16.58 -4.03
CA THR A 142 8.70 17.65 -3.68
C THR A 142 7.40 17.50 -4.47
N GLY A 143 7.49 17.23 -5.77
CA GLY A 143 6.33 16.96 -6.62
C GLY A 143 5.57 15.70 -6.18
N LEU A 144 6.30 14.64 -5.82
CA LEU A 144 5.75 13.38 -5.38
C LEU A 144 5.05 13.48 -4.02
N ALA A 145 5.68 14.13 -3.04
CA ALA A 145 5.12 14.34 -1.70
C ALA A 145 3.75 15.04 -1.77
N ARG A 146 3.61 16.05 -2.63
CA ARG A 146 2.36 16.78 -2.84
C ARG A 146 1.22 15.96 -3.44
N LYS A 147 1.53 14.82 -4.08
CA LYS A 147 0.52 13.91 -4.65
C LYS A 147 -0.03 12.94 -3.60
N VAL A 148 0.60 12.82 -2.44
CA VAL A 148 0.12 11.94 -1.37
C VAL A 148 -1.19 12.49 -0.81
N THR A 149 -2.23 11.65 -0.81
CA THR A 149 -3.56 11.99 -0.32
C THR A 149 -3.91 11.29 0.99
N ARG A 150 -3.24 10.19 1.29
CA ARG A 150 -3.50 9.35 2.47
C ARG A 150 -2.29 8.52 2.86
N ILE A 151 -2.21 8.15 4.13
CA ILE A 151 -1.22 7.19 4.65
C ILE A 151 -1.96 6.06 5.37
N GLY A 152 -1.77 4.81 4.93
CA GLY A 152 -2.51 3.68 5.46
C GLY A 152 -3.93 3.58 4.89
N HIS A 153 -4.96 3.66 5.72
CA HIS A 153 -6.35 3.56 5.28
C HIS A 153 -6.82 4.82 4.54
N SER A 154 -7.87 4.72 3.71
CA SER A 154 -8.45 5.87 2.97
C SER A 154 -9.05 6.95 3.86
N SER A 155 -9.35 6.62 5.12
CA SER A 155 -9.84 7.58 6.13
C SER A 155 -8.71 8.39 6.78
N SER A 156 -7.45 8.06 6.52
CA SER A 156 -6.26 8.74 7.06
C SER A 156 -5.74 9.76 6.07
N LEU A 157 -6.51 10.82 5.85
CA LEU A 157 -6.13 11.88 4.92
C LEU A 157 -4.86 12.56 5.44
N ALA A 158 -3.87 12.67 4.56
CA ALA A 158 -2.55 13.16 4.92
C ALA A 158 -2.03 14.12 3.86
N LEU A 159 -1.38 15.20 4.33
CA LEU A 159 -0.52 16.04 3.53
C LEU A 159 0.93 15.65 3.80
N VAL A 160 1.72 15.57 2.74
CA VAL A 160 3.16 15.32 2.83
C VAL A 160 3.90 16.40 2.06
N TRP A 161 4.99 16.90 2.61
CA TRP A 161 5.85 17.88 1.96
C TRP A 161 7.31 17.61 2.28
N VAL A 162 8.19 18.08 1.41
CA VAL A 162 9.62 18.16 1.71
C VAL A 162 9.84 19.40 2.57
N SER A 163 10.30 19.21 3.81
CA SER A 163 10.55 20.32 4.72
C SER A 163 11.88 20.97 4.41
N ARG A 164 11.91 22.31 4.45
CA ARG A 164 13.17 23.04 4.42
C ARG A 164 13.86 22.87 5.77
N THR A 165 15.17 22.69 5.73
CA THR A 165 16.06 22.42 6.88
C THR A 165 15.90 23.44 8.01
N GLU A 166 15.59 24.68 7.66
CA GLU A 166 15.43 25.83 8.57
C GLU A 166 14.05 25.92 9.23
N ASP A 167 13.02 25.32 8.64
CA ASP A 167 11.63 25.37 9.13
C ASP A 167 11.22 24.12 9.92
N ALA A 168 12.02 23.05 9.86
CA ALA A 168 11.69 21.78 10.48
C ALA A 168 12.02 21.79 11.99
N PRO A 169 11.13 21.28 12.86
CA PRO A 169 11.45 21.15 14.28
C PRO A 169 12.65 20.22 14.48
N ALA A 170 13.33 20.32 15.62
CA ALA A 170 14.43 19.40 15.91
C ALA A 170 13.92 17.95 16.07
N PRO A 171 14.65 16.93 15.59
CA PRO A 171 14.27 15.53 15.79
C PRO A 171 14.24 15.20 17.29
N THR A 172 13.20 14.48 17.71
CA THR A 172 13.03 14.04 19.11
C THR A 172 13.54 12.61 19.31
N TYR A 173 13.56 11.81 18.25
CA TYR A 173 13.95 10.41 18.26
C TYR A 173 15.05 10.12 17.24
N GLU A 174 16.01 9.29 17.63
CA GLU A 174 17.12 8.87 16.78
C GLU A 174 17.10 7.34 16.53
N PRO A 175 17.55 6.88 15.35
CA PRO A 175 17.69 5.46 15.08
C PRO A 175 18.71 4.81 16.00
N ASN A 176 18.37 3.63 16.54
CA ASN A 176 19.31 2.82 17.30
C ASN A 176 19.33 1.37 16.79
N ALA A 177 20.44 0.99 16.16
CA ALA A 177 20.64 -0.36 15.62
C ALA A 177 21.02 -1.41 16.69
N LYS A 178 21.32 -1.01 17.93
CA LYS A 178 21.74 -1.89 19.03
C LYS A 178 20.82 -1.68 20.23
N ALA A 179 19.59 -2.18 20.12
CA ALA A 179 18.65 -2.17 21.24
C ALA A 179 19.25 -2.91 22.45
N THR A 180 19.44 -2.20 23.56
CA THR A 180 19.87 -2.77 24.83
C THR A 180 18.68 -2.85 25.78
N LYS A 181 18.73 -3.71 26.80
CA LYS A 181 17.65 -3.85 27.80
C LYS A 181 17.33 -2.52 28.52
N THR A 182 18.28 -1.59 28.57
CA THR A 182 18.19 -0.28 29.20
C THR A 182 17.52 0.80 28.34
N HIS A 183 17.54 0.67 27.00
CA HIS A 183 16.87 1.58 26.08
C HIS A 183 15.75 0.85 25.35
N ARG A 184 14.56 0.78 25.97
CA ARG A 184 13.34 0.29 25.30
C ARG A 184 12.91 1.33 24.26
N GLY A 185 13.37 1.15 23.02
CA GLY A 185 12.91 1.92 21.86
C GLY A 185 11.62 1.35 21.25
N VAL A 186 11.04 2.09 20.31
CA VAL A 186 9.95 1.62 19.45
C VAL A 186 10.56 0.98 18.21
N GLN A 187 10.09 -0.22 17.83
CA GLN A 187 10.55 -0.90 16.63
C GLN A 187 9.75 -0.39 15.42
N LEU A 188 10.44 0.25 14.47
CA LEU A 188 9.83 0.84 13.28
C LEU A 188 10.36 0.16 12.03
N ARG A 189 9.48 0.00 11.03
CA ARG A 189 9.84 -0.56 9.73
C ARG A 189 10.36 0.54 8.83
N ILE A 190 11.51 0.32 8.22
CA ILE A 190 12.11 1.23 7.25
C ILE A 190 12.05 0.62 5.85
N PRO A 191 11.95 1.43 4.78
CA PRO A 191 12.13 0.91 3.43
C PRO A 191 13.47 0.18 3.34
N ALA A 192 13.46 -1.02 2.78
CA ALA A 192 14.69 -1.74 2.50
C ALA A 192 15.23 -1.27 1.14
N PRO A 193 16.56 -1.34 0.92
CA PRO A 193 17.10 -1.22 -0.43
C PRO A 193 16.41 -2.23 -1.37
N ASP A 194 16.15 -1.83 -2.62
CA ASP A 194 15.47 -2.60 -3.66
C ASP A 194 13.98 -2.90 -3.39
N LEU A 195 13.36 -2.26 -2.40
CA LEU A 195 11.93 -2.44 -2.10
C LEU A 195 11.06 -2.07 -3.31
N LEU A 196 11.40 -1.03 -4.05
CA LEU A 196 10.65 -0.61 -5.23
C LEU A 196 10.68 -1.68 -6.33
N ALA A 197 11.85 -2.29 -6.55
CA ALA A 197 12.00 -3.41 -7.48
C ALA A 197 11.22 -4.65 -7.01
N GLU A 198 11.23 -4.94 -5.70
CA GLU A 198 10.40 -6.00 -5.12
C GLU A 198 8.90 -5.74 -5.33
N LEU A 199 8.45 -4.48 -5.19
CA LEU A 199 7.06 -4.09 -5.41
C LEU A 199 6.63 -4.30 -6.86
N ASP A 200 7.50 -3.98 -7.82
CA ASP A 200 7.25 -4.18 -9.25
C ASP A 200 7.12 -5.69 -9.57
N GLN A 201 8.06 -6.49 -9.07
CA GLN A 201 7.99 -7.96 -9.19
C GLN A 201 6.74 -8.54 -8.55
N CYS A 202 6.34 -8.04 -7.38
CA CYS A 202 5.12 -8.49 -6.70
C CYS A 202 3.84 -8.04 -7.40
N PHE A 203 3.86 -6.88 -8.06
CA PHE A 203 2.75 -6.39 -8.87
C PHE A 203 2.50 -7.32 -10.05
N ASN A 204 3.57 -7.92 -10.60
CA ASN A 204 3.51 -9.00 -11.57
C ASN A 204 2.68 -8.63 -12.82
N ALA A 205 2.76 -7.36 -13.24
CA ALA A 205 1.94 -6.82 -14.33
C ALA A 205 2.18 -7.58 -15.63
N ASP A 206 3.45 -7.77 -16.01
CA ASP A 206 3.81 -8.39 -17.30
C ASP A 206 3.20 -9.79 -17.47
N GLU A 207 3.19 -10.60 -16.42
CA GLU A 207 2.58 -11.94 -16.47
C GLU A 207 1.06 -11.87 -16.46
N ILE A 208 0.47 -10.92 -15.73
CA ILE A 208 -0.98 -10.72 -15.69
C ILE A 208 -1.49 -10.25 -17.06
N ASP A 209 -0.85 -9.24 -17.63
CA ASP A 209 -1.23 -8.65 -18.91
C ASP A 209 -1.03 -9.66 -20.04
N ALA A 210 0.13 -10.34 -20.09
CA ALA A 210 0.36 -11.41 -21.07
C ALA A 210 -0.65 -12.55 -20.95
N PHE A 211 -1.07 -12.90 -19.73
CA PHE A 211 -2.09 -13.93 -19.51
C PHE A 211 -3.43 -13.52 -20.13
N PHE A 212 -3.87 -12.28 -19.92
CA PHE A 212 -5.14 -11.79 -20.44
C PHE A 212 -5.08 -11.58 -21.96
N ASP A 213 -4.01 -11.02 -22.48
CA ASP A 213 -3.81 -10.81 -23.92
C ASP A 213 -3.82 -12.14 -24.68
N LEU A 214 -3.08 -13.14 -24.21
CA LEU A 214 -3.07 -14.47 -24.82
C LEU A 214 -4.43 -15.16 -24.67
N SER A 215 -5.09 -15.01 -23.52
CA SER A 215 -6.43 -15.59 -23.32
C SER A 215 -7.47 -14.98 -24.27
N GLU A 216 -7.42 -13.66 -24.50
CA GLU A 216 -8.27 -12.97 -25.45
C GLU A 216 -7.94 -13.41 -26.88
N ALA A 217 -6.66 -13.47 -27.26
CA ALA A 217 -6.22 -13.95 -28.56
C ALA A 217 -6.68 -15.39 -28.85
N ILE A 218 -6.66 -16.28 -27.85
CA ILE A 218 -7.17 -17.65 -27.99
C ILE A 218 -8.70 -17.69 -28.12
N ALA A 219 -9.41 -16.81 -27.40
CA ALA A 219 -10.86 -16.73 -27.42
C ALA A 219 -11.39 -16.17 -28.76
N ALA A 220 -10.75 -15.12 -29.29
CA ALA A 220 -11.13 -14.45 -30.53
C ALA A 220 -10.54 -15.11 -31.80
N GLY A 221 -9.38 -15.76 -31.67
CA GLY A 221 -8.62 -16.33 -32.78
C GLY A 221 -9.28 -17.55 -33.44
N LYS A 222 -8.97 -17.75 -34.73
CA LYS A 222 -9.39 -18.91 -35.54
C LYS A 222 -8.20 -19.55 -36.25
N GLY A 223 -8.28 -20.86 -36.51
CA GLY A 223 -7.26 -21.62 -37.24
C GLY A 223 -5.86 -21.46 -36.64
N LYS A 224 -4.87 -21.22 -37.51
CA LYS A 224 -3.45 -21.14 -37.18
C LYS A 224 -3.12 -20.11 -36.08
N ALA A 225 -3.78 -18.94 -36.10
CA ALA A 225 -3.54 -17.90 -35.09
C ALA A 225 -3.91 -18.35 -33.67
N LYS A 226 -4.97 -19.15 -33.55
CA LYS A 226 -5.39 -19.72 -32.26
C LYS A 226 -4.42 -20.78 -31.75
N GLU A 227 -3.91 -21.62 -32.64
CA GLU A 227 -2.92 -22.65 -32.28
C GLU A 227 -1.60 -22.01 -31.82
N GLN A 228 -1.15 -20.96 -32.50
CA GLN A 228 0.02 -20.19 -32.10
C GLN A 228 -0.15 -19.54 -30.73
N ALA A 229 -1.30 -18.90 -30.48
CA ALA A 229 -1.57 -18.28 -29.18
C ALA A 229 -1.64 -19.31 -28.04
N LYS A 230 -2.19 -20.51 -28.29
CA LYS A 230 -2.18 -21.61 -27.32
C LYS A 230 -0.78 -22.13 -27.02
N ALA A 231 0.06 -22.29 -28.05
CA ALA A 231 1.43 -22.73 -27.87
C ALA A 231 2.23 -21.69 -27.05
N ALA A 232 2.09 -20.40 -27.37
CA ALA A 232 2.71 -19.32 -26.61
C ALA A 232 2.23 -19.25 -25.16
N PHE A 233 0.93 -19.50 -24.92
CA PHE A 233 0.38 -19.56 -23.57
C PHE A 233 0.97 -20.73 -22.77
N GLU A 234 1.04 -21.92 -23.38
CA GLU A 234 1.60 -23.11 -22.72
C GLU A 234 3.09 -22.99 -22.47
N GLU A 235 3.84 -22.37 -23.39
CA GLU A 235 5.27 -22.07 -23.21
C GLU A 235 5.51 -21.10 -22.05
N ARG A 236 4.72 -20.02 -21.96
CA ARG A 236 4.92 -18.98 -20.93
C ARG A 236 4.44 -19.41 -19.54
N PHE A 237 3.28 -20.05 -19.45
CA PHE A 237 2.66 -20.41 -18.16
C PHE A 237 2.82 -21.88 -17.76
N ALA A 238 3.57 -22.66 -18.55
CA ALA A 238 3.78 -24.10 -18.35
C ALA A 238 2.47 -24.90 -18.15
N THR A 239 1.35 -24.39 -18.68
CA THR A 239 0.00 -24.93 -18.46
C THR A 239 -0.85 -24.73 -19.71
N ALA A 240 -1.62 -25.75 -20.10
CA ALA A 240 -2.55 -25.65 -21.22
C ALA A 240 -3.70 -24.67 -20.91
N TRP A 241 -4.05 -23.84 -21.89
CA TRP A 241 -5.14 -22.86 -21.73
C TRP A 241 -6.51 -23.53 -21.52
N SER A 242 -7.25 -23.06 -20.53
CA SER A 242 -8.67 -23.38 -20.33
C SER A 242 -9.41 -22.18 -19.75
N ARG A 243 -10.74 -22.12 -19.95
CA ARG A 243 -11.59 -21.05 -19.36
C ARG A 243 -11.60 -21.02 -17.83
N SER A 244 -11.15 -22.10 -17.20
CA SER A 244 -11.08 -22.26 -15.74
C SER A 244 -9.67 -22.06 -15.18
N VAL A 245 -8.67 -21.85 -16.04
CA VAL A 245 -7.29 -21.65 -15.57
C VAL A 245 -7.22 -20.31 -14.83
N SER A 246 -6.55 -20.32 -13.68
CA SER A 246 -6.46 -19.12 -12.85
C SER A 246 -5.39 -18.19 -13.39
N ALA A 247 -5.69 -16.89 -13.43
CA ALA A 247 -4.70 -15.87 -13.77
C ALA A 247 -3.57 -15.84 -12.73
N PRO A 248 -2.34 -15.45 -13.13
CA PRO A 248 -1.29 -15.12 -12.19
C PRO A 248 -1.79 -14.15 -11.12
N VAL A 249 -1.39 -14.38 -9.88
CA VAL A 249 -1.80 -13.56 -8.75
C VAL A 249 -0.73 -12.51 -8.44
N ARG A 250 -1.17 -11.35 -7.97
CA ARG A 250 -0.28 -10.37 -7.34
C ARG A 250 0.28 -10.99 -6.06
N LEU A 251 1.59 -10.91 -5.88
CA LEU A 251 2.27 -11.42 -4.69
C LEU A 251 2.18 -10.39 -3.57
N ARG A 252 2.35 -10.86 -2.32
CA ARG A 252 2.38 -9.96 -1.16
C ARG A 252 3.82 -9.47 -0.96
N PRO A 253 4.06 -8.15 -0.97
CA PRO A 253 5.39 -7.63 -0.67
C PRO A 253 5.74 -7.85 0.80
N SER A 254 7.03 -7.90 1.11
CA SER A 254 7.55 -7.89 2.48
C SER A 254 7.90 -6.45 2.87
N PRO A 255 7.03 -5.72 3.59
CA PRO A 255 7.24 -4.30 3.86
C PRO A 255 8.38 -4.07 4.86
N GLY A 256 9.60 -3.96 4.34
CA GLY A 256 10.77 -3.38 5.00
C GLY A 256 11.52 -4.27 6.00
N ARG A 257 12.64 -3.74 6.49
CA ARG A 257 13.40 -4.30 7.62
C ARG A 257 12.96 -3.58 8.90
N THR A 258 13.00 -4.31 10.02
CA THR A 258 12.76 -3.77 11.37
C THR A 258 14.05 -3.50 12.12
#